data_AF-I4HA03-F1
#
_entry.id   AF-I4HA03-F1
#
_cell.length_a   1.000
_cell.length_b   1.000
_cell.length_c   1.000
_cell.angle_alpha   90.00
_cell.angle_beta   90.00
_cell.angle_gamma   90.00
#
_symmetry.space_group_name_H-M   'P 1'
#
loop_
_entity.id
_entity.type
_entity.pdbx_description
1 polymer ?
#
loop_
_entity_poly.entity_id
_entity_poly.type
_entity_poly.pdbx_seq_one_letter_code
_entity_poly.pdbx_strand_id
1 'polypeptide(L)' 'MQARLGEVPLDVEQYLNKVSVLSTLQEIVKLAATAHSLAEFKQSLAKINI' A
#
# COMPACT_ATOMS: atom_id res chain seq x y z
N MET A 1 -17.36 0.02 6.40
CA MET A 1 -17.74 -1.08 5.49
C MET A 1 -16.87 -0.93 4.24
N GLN A 2 -16.15 -1.99 3.85
CA GLN A 2 -15.32 -1.96 2.64
C GLN A 2 -16.26 -2.09 1.41
N ALA A 3 -16.16 -1.17 0.45
CA ALA A 3 -16.98 -1.21 -0.76
C ALA A 3 -16.61 -2.46 -1.57
N ARG A 4 -17.62 -3.27 -1.93
CA ARG A 4 -17.45 -4.45 -2.79
C ARG A 4 -17.11 -4.02 -4.22
N LEU A 5 -16.23 -4.77 -4.89
CA LEU A 5 -15.94 -4.57 -6.31
C LEU A 5 -17.04 -5.19 -7.21
N GLY A 6 -18.31 -4.96 -6.88
CA GLY A 6 -19.46 -5.41 -7.68
C GLY A 6 -19.53 -6.93 -7.87
N GLU A 7 -19.51 -7.37 -9.13
CA GLU A 7 -19.66 -8.78 -9.56
C GLU A 7 -18.42 -9.65 -9.34
N VAL A 8 -17.35 -9.09 -8.77
CA VAL A 8 -16.11 -9.86 -8.54
C VAL A 8 -16.36 -10.91 -7.44
N PRO A 9 -15.97 -12.18 -7.67
CA PRO A 9 -16.00 -13.20 -6.64
C PRO A 9 -15.20 -12.78 -5.39
N LEU A 10 -15.71 -13.11 -4.21
CA LEU A 10 -15.13 -12.65 -2.94
C LEU A 10 -13.68 -13.10 -2.75
N ASP A 11 -13.33 -14.30 -3.20
CA ASP A 11 -11.97 -14.84 -3.17
C ASP A 11 -11.01 -14.02 -4.04
N VAL A 12 -11.47 -13.57 -5.20
CA VAL A 12 -10.72 -12.65 -6.07
C VAL A 12 -10.59 -11.28 -5.43
N GLU A 13 -11.66 -10.71 -4.85
CA GLU A 13 -11.59 -9.42 -4.12
C GLU A 13 -10.58 -9.49 -2.96
N GLN A 14 -10.61 -10.58 -2.19
CA GLN A 14 -9.67 -10.81 -1.09
C GLN A 14 -8.24 -10.96 -1.57
N TYR A 15 -8.02 -11.66 -2.69
CA TYR A 15 -6.70 -11.79 -3.28
C TYR A 15 -6.17 -10.44 -3.76
N LEU A 16 -6.98 -9.66 -4.48
CA LEU A 16 -6.62 -8.31 -4.94
C LEU A 16 -6.32 -7.37 -3.77
N ASN A 17 -7.09 -7.46 -2.68
CA ASN A 17 -6.80 -6.71 -1.46
C ASN A 17 -5.45 -7.08 -0.85
N LYS A 18 -5.10 -8.39 -0.81
CA LYS A 18 -3.77 -8.84 -0.35
C LYS A 18 -2.65 -8.33 -1.26
N VAL A 19 -2.83 -8.39 -2.58
CA VAL A 19 -1.85 -7.87 -3.54
C VAL A 19 -1.65 -6.37 -3.35
N SER A 20 -2.73 -5.60 -3.18
CA SER A 20 -2.66 -4.16 -2.93
C SER A 20 -1.91 -3.83 -1.64
N VAL A 21 -2.18 -4.55 -0.54
CA VAL A 21 -1.45 -4.38 0.73
C VAL A 21 0.04 -4.70 0.56
N LEU A 22 0.38 -5.76 -0.16
CA LEU A 22 1.78 -6.15 -0.42
C LEU A 22 2.51 -5.10 -1.28
N SER A 23 1.85 -4.54 -2.30
CA SER A 23 2.44 -3.49 -3.13
C SER A 23 2.70 -2.21 -2.33
N THR A 24 1.74 -1.79 -1.49
CA THR A 24 1.91 -0.65 -0.59
C THR A 24 3.07 -0.88 0.37
N LEU A 25 3.16 -2.07 0.97
CA LEU A 25 4.26 -2.40 1.88
C LEU A 25 5.62 -2.34 1.16
N GLN A 26 5.71 -2.83 -0.07
CA GLN A 26 6.94 -2.78 -0.85
C GLN A 26 7.40 -1.35 -1.14
N GLU A 27 6.47 -0.44 -1.45
CA GLU A 27 6.79 0.98 -1.64
C GLU A 27 7.29 1.64 -0.35
N ILE A 28 6.63 1.37 0.79
CA ILE A 28 7.06 1.88 2.09
C ILE A 28 8.49 1.40 2.42
N VAL A 29 8.78 0.11 2.18
CA VAL A 29 10.12 -0.46 2.42
C VAL A 29 11.17 0.19 1.51
N LYS A 30 10.84 0.45 0.24
CA LYS A 30 11.76 1.16 -0.69
C LYS A 30 12.08 2.56 -0.18
N LEU A 31 11.06 3.33 0.23
CA LEU A 31 11.28 4.66 0.78
C LEU A 31 12.13 4.63 2.05
N ALA A 32 11.89 3.66 2.93
CA ALA A 32 12.69 3.49 4.15
C ALA A 32 14.16 3.13 3.84
N ALA A 33 14.39 2.29 2.82
CA ALA A 33 15.73 1.87 2.43
C ALA A 33 16.56 3.00 1.79
N THR A 34 15.91 3.99 1.17
CA THR A 34 16.59 5.11 0.50
C THR A 34 16.64 6.40 1.32
N ALA A 35 15.82 6.52 2.37
CA ALA A 35 15.78 7.74 3.19
C ALA A 35 17.06 7.88 4.03
N HIS A 36 17.66 9.07 4.01
CA HIS A 36 18.84 9.38 4.82
C HIS A 36 18.48 9.85 6.23
N SER A 37 17.20 10.10 6.50
CA SER A 37 16.69 10.46 7.82
C SER A 37 15.22 10.08 8.01
N LEU A 38 14.80 10.01 9.28
CA LEU A 38 13.41 9.79 9.64
C LEU A 38 12.48 10.90 9.13
N ALA A 39 12.95 12.14 9.09
CA ALA A 39 12.16 13.27 8.60
C ALA A 39 11.89 13.15 7.09
N GLU A 40 12.93 12.81 6.32
CA GLU A 40 12.82 12.57 4.87
C GLU A 40 11.91 11.39 4.55
N PHE A 41 12.03 10.29 5.33
CA PHE A 41 11.12 9.15 5.22
C PHE A 41 9.67 9.57 5.43
N LYS A 42 9.36 10.29 6.52
CA LYS A 42 8.00 10.77 6.83
C LYS A 42 7.43 11.69 5.74
N GLN A 43 8.26 12.58 5.20
CA GLN A 43 7.86 13.46 4.11
C GLN A 43 7.55 12.68 2.83
N SER A 44 8.35 11.66 2.52
CA SER A 44 8.15 10.81 1.34
C SER A 44 6.95 9.89 1.51
N LEU A 45 6.74 9.35 2.71
CA LEU A 45 5.58 8.52 3.06
C LEU A 45 4.26 9.29 2.92
N ALA A 46 4.22 10.57 3.31
CA ALA A 46 3.03 11.42 3.17
C ALA A 46 2.62 11.68 1.70
N LYS A 47 3.47 11.36 0.73
CA LYS A 47 3.16 11.46 -0.70
C LYS A 47 2.57 10.17 -1.27
N ILE A 48 2.68 9.04 -0.56
CA ILE A 48 1.99 7.81 -0.96
C ILE A 48 0.52 8.03 -0.62
N ASN A 49 -0.34 7.98 -1.64
CA ASN A 49 -1.78 8.06 -1.46
C ASN A 49 -2.30 6.67 -1.08
N ILE A 50 -2.15 6.33 0.20
CA ILE A 50 -2.59 5.06 0.81
C ILE A 50 -4.04 5.14 1.27
#